data_AF-A0AAD6XLW0-F1
#
_entry.id   AF-A0AAD6XLW0-F1
#
_cell.length_a   1.000
_cell.length_b   1.000
_cell.length_c   1.000
_cell.angle_alpha   90.00
_cell.angle_beta   90.00
_cell.angle_gamma   90.00
#
_symmetry.space_group_name_H-M   'P 1'
#
loop_
_entity.id
_entity.type
_entity.pdbx_description
1 polymer ?
#
loop_
_entity_poly.entity_id
_entity_poly.type
_entity_poly.pdbx_seq_one_letter_code
_entity_poly.pdbx_strand_id
1 'polypeptide(L)'
;LGLFAALAFTVQGQDPASTDTAPAVAQAPLDSAPITFARSSWIWTPEMAAGTAPLNAVRNFRRTYTAPAGKTPRLARILTLSDDTHTLFVNGRAVASGPFASPQSACAALHPCGNVFAVRVKNSGGGPAGLLAAIQVAYTDGTASLLAPEE
;
A
#
# COMPACT_ATOMS: atom_id res chain seq x y z
N LEU A 1 -4.91 4.84 -35.86
CA LEU A 1 -5.71 5.98 -35.34
C LEU A 1 -6.15 5.62 -33.93
N GLY A 2 -5.91 6.36 -32.86
CA GLY A 2 -5.30 7.67 -32.69
C GLY A 2 -5.00 7.88 -31.19
N LEU A 3 -3.97 8.67 -30.94
CA LEU A 3 -3.59 9.27 -29.66
C LEU A 3 -4.79 9.87 -28.92
N PHE A 4 -4.79 9.77 -27.58
CA PHE A 4 -5.40 10.80 -26.75
C PHE A 4 -4.32 11.43 -25.87
N ALA A 5 -3.94 12.65 -26.25
CA ALA A 5 -3.21 13.61 -25.46
C ALA A 5 -4.18 14.69 -24.99
N ALA A 6 -4.06 15.15 -23.74
CA ALA A 6 -4.55 16.42 -23.19
C ALA A 6 -4.31 16.39 -21.66
N LEU A 7 -3.88 17.43 -20.94
CA LEU A 7 -3.63 18.84 -21.26
C LEU A 7 -2.65 19.38 -20.20
N ALA A 8 -1.67 20.15 -20.63
CA ALA A 8 -0.76 20.90 -19.78
C ALA A 8 -1.39 22.24 -19.36
N PHE A 9 -1.16 22.67 -18.12
CA PHE A 9 -1.43 24.05 -17.70
C PHE A 9 -0.21 24.93 -18.02
N THR A 10 -0.44 26.01 -18.77
CA THR A 10 0.52 27.07 -19.06
C THR A 10 0.31 28.25 -18.10
N VAL A 11 1.41 28.76 -17.52
CA VAL A 11 1.52 30.15 -17.06
C VAL A 11 2.56 30.82 -17.96
N GLN A 12 2.17 31.88 -18.66
CA GLN A 12 3.06 32.73 -19.46
C GLN A 12 3.26 34.07 -18.77
N GLY A 13 4.52 34.42 -18.53
CA GLY A 13 5.03 35.74 -18.20
C GLY A 13 6.51 35.75 -18.52
N GLN A 14 6.89 36.32 -19.66
CA GLN A 14 8.22 36.29 -20.25
C GLN A 14 8.97 37.59 -19.88
N ASP A 15 10.14 37.46 -19.25
CA ASP A 15 11.22 38.48 -19.29
C ASP A 15 12.48 37.80 -19.89
N PRO A 16 13.23 38.45 -20.81
CA PRO A 16 14.31 37.79 -21.52
C PRO A 16 15.66 38.08 -20.86
N ALA A 17 16.15 37.17 -20.02
CA ALA A 17 17.56 36.81 -19.91
C ALA A 17 17.80 35.87 -18.71
N SER A 18 18.71 34.92 -18.93
CA SER A 18 19.54 34.23 -17.93
C SER A 18 19.10 32.84 -17.48
N THR A 19 19.82 31.88 -18.05
CA THR A 19 20.20 30.56 -17.52
C THR A 19 19.09 29.69 -16.94
N ASP A 20 18.65 28.77 -17.81
CA ASP A 20 17.90 27.57 -17.48
C ASP A 20 18.56 26.79 -16.32
N THR A 21 17.93 26.85 -15.16
CA THR A 21 18.05 25.83 -14.13
C THR A 21 16.66 25.63 -13.55
N ALA A 22 15.86 24.80 -14.20
CA ALA A 22 14.69 24.22 -13.56
C ALA A 22 15.11 23.60 -12.22
N PRO A 23 14.40 23.84 -11.11
CA PRO A 23 14.70 23.12 -9.88
C PRO A 23 14.39 21.65 -10.13
N ALA A 24 15.41 20.79 -10.05
CA ALA A 24 15.18 19.38 -9.89
C ALA A 24 14.33 19.22 -8.62
N VAL A 25 13.06 18.82 -8.79
CA VAL A 25 12.26 18.32 -7.68
C VAL A 25 12.98 17.07 -7.20
N ALA A 26 13.82 17.22 -6.17
CA ALA A 26 14.53 16.11 -5.56
C ALA A 26 13.46 15.12 -5.07
N GLN A 27 13.28 14.02 -5.80
CA GLN A 27 12.49 12.91 -5.33
C GLN A 27 13.22 12.35 -4.12
N ALA A 28 12.67 12.63 -2.92
CA ALA A 28 13.16 12.00 -1.71
C ALA A 28 13.17 10.48 -1.95
N PRO A 29 14.22 9.75 -1.53
CA PRO A 29 14.28 8.32 -1.78
C PRO A 29 13.00 7.68 -1.21
N LEU A 30 12.45 6.69 -1.92
CA LEU A 30 11.11 6.16 -1.63
C LEU A 30 10.95 5.70 -0.17
N ASP A 31 12.07 5.36 0.49
CA ASP A 31 12.16 5.03 1.91
C ASP A 31 11.93 6.23 2.87
N SER A 32 11.71 7.44 2.38
CA SER A 32 11.46 8.65 3.18
C SER A 32 10.09 9.28 2.91
N ALA A 33 9.46 8.97 1.77
CA ALA A 33 8.11 9.42 1.45
C ALA A 33 7.05 8.71 2.34
N PRO A 34 5.98 9.42 2.75
CA PRO A 34 4.88 8.80 3.47
C PRO A 34 4.13 7.80 2.58
N ILE A 35 3.82 6.62 3.14
CA ILE A 35 2.99 5.62 2.47
C ILE A 35 1.53 6.09 2.48
N THR A 36 0.83 5.89 1.36
CA THR A 36 -0.58 6.27 1.19
C THR A 36 -1.37 5.14 0.53
N PHE A 37 -2.70 5.21 0.57
CA PHE A 37 -3.59 4.28 -0.12
C PHE A 37 -3.84 4.61 -1.60
N ALA A 38 -3.13 5.58 -2.18
CA ALA A 38 -3.41 6.09 -3.53
C ALA A 38 -3.34 5.02 -4.65
N ARG A 39 -2.71 3.88 -4.37
CA ARG A 39 -2.57 2.75 -5.30
C ARG A 39 -3.14 1.45 -4.73
N SER A 40 -4.07 1.55 -3.79
CA SER A 40 -4.71 0.40 -3.12
C SER A 40 -6.17 0.29 -3.52
N SER A 41 -6.69 -0.93 -3.53
CA SER A 41 -8.11 -1.23 -3.75
C SER A 41 -8.67 -1.97 -2.54
N TRP A 42 -9.95 -1.74 -2.25
CA TRP A 42 -10.67 -2.52 -1.25
C TRP A 42 -10.84 -3.95 -1.74
N ILE A 43 -10.45 -4.92 -0.90
CA ILE A 43 -10.59 -6.34 -1.19
C ILE A 43 -11.44 -7.02 -0.13
N TRP A 44 -12.26 -7.96 -0.59
CA TRP A 44 -12.94 -8.95 0.24
C TRP A 44 -13.03 -10.26 -0.53
N THR A 45 -13.41 -11.34 0.14
CA THR A 45 -13.58 -12.64 -0.51
C THR A 45 -14.91 -12.71 -1.29
N PRO A 46 -15.04 -13.61 -2.29
CA PRO A 46 -16.15 -13.58 -3.26
C PRO A 46 -17.54 -13.91 -2.70
N GLU A 47 -17.68 -14.28 -1.43
CA GLU A 47 -18.97 -14.67 -0.83
C GLU A 47 -19.91 -13.49 -0.53
N MET A 48 -19.57 -12.27 -0.93
CA MET A 48 -20.46 -11.13 -0.75
C MET A 48 -21.74 -11.29 -1.59
N ALA A 49 -22.88 -11.06 -0.97
CA ALA A 49 -24.17 -11.00 -1.64
C ALA A 49 -24.67 -9.56 -1.63
N ALA A 50 -24.84 -8.95 -2.82
CA ALA A 50 -25.27 -7.55 -2.96
C ALA A 50 -24.45 -6.57 -2.08
N GLY A 51 -23.12 -6.74 -2.04
CA GLY A 51 -22.22 -5.89 -1.24
C GLY A 51 -22.21 -6.19 0.26
N THR A 52 -22.86 -7.28 0.70
CA THR A 52 -22.96 -7.68 2.10
C THR A 52 -22.20 -8.97 2.35
N ALA A 53 -21.27 -8.95 3.30
CA ALA A 53 -20.61 -10.12 3.83
C ALA A 53 -21.45 -10.80 4.94
N PRO A 54 -21.24 -12.10 5.20
CA PRO A 54 -21.94 -12.81 6.28
C PRO A 54 -21.72 -12.17 7.66
N LEU A 55 -22.73 -12.26 8.51
CA LEU A 55 -22.64 -11.84 9.90
C LEU A 55 -21.48 -12.56 10.62
N ASN A 56 -20.70 -11.82 11.40
CA ASN A 56 -19.54 -12.34 12.13
C ASN A 56 -18.48 -13.02 11.23
N ALA A 57 -18.37 -12.62 9.96
CA ALA A 57 -17.37 -13.16 9.06
C ALA A 57 -15.95 -12.78 9.49
N VAL A 58 -15.07 -13.78 9.54
CA VAL A 58 -13.63 -13.61 9.69
C VAL A 58 -12.93 -14.11 8.43
N ARG A 59 -12.07 -13.28 7.85
CA ARG A 59 -11.29 -13.61 6.66
C ARG A 59 -9.82 -13.28 6.86
N ASN A 60 -8.97 -14.14 6.29
CA ASN A 60 -7.52 -13.97 6.33
C ASN A 60 -7.04 -13.69 4.91
N PHE A 61 -6.45 -12.52 4.72
CA PHE A 61 -5.77 -12.13 3.50
C PHE A 61 -4.29 -12.41 3.68
N ARG A 62 -3.64 -13.01 2.68
CA ARG A 62 -2.23 -13.36 2.76
C ARG A 62 -1.52 -13.01 1.47
N ARG A 63 -0.36 -12.38 1.60
CA ARG A 63 0.57 -12.14 0.50
C ARG A 63 1.95 -12.65 0.87
N THR A 64 2.43 -13.60 0.09
CA THR A 64 3.84 -14.01 0.13
C THR A 64 4.63 -13.04 -0.75
N TYR A 65 5.80 -12.64 -0.28
CA TYR A 65 6.69 -11.73 -0.98
C TYR A 65 8.10 -12.28 -1.02
N THR A 66 8.63 -12.37 -2.24
CA THR A 66 10.03 -12.65 -2.54
C THR A 66 10.60 -11.41 -3.22
N ALA A 67 11.78 -10.98 -2.79
CA ALA A 67 12.41 -9.80 -3.38
C ALA A 67 12.83 -10.07 -4.83
N PRO A 68 12.83 -9.05 -5.71
CA PRO A 68 13.42 -9.15 -7.03
C PRO A 68 14.87 -9.64 -6.98
N ALA A 69 15.34 -10.27 -8.06
CA ALA A 69 16.71 -10.74 -8.14
C ALA A 69 17.72 -9.62 -7.83
N GLY A 70 18.70 -9.92 -6.99
CA GLY A 70 19.72 -8.97 -6.55
C GLY A 70 19.29 -7.98 -5.46
N LYS A 71 18.04 -8.05 -4.97
CA LYS A 71 17.55 -7.22 -3.87
C LYS A 71 17.44 -8.02 -2.58
N THR A 72 17.87 -7.43 -1.46
CA THR A 72 17.66 -7.99 -0.12
C THR A 72 16.69 -7.11 0.65
N PRO A 73 15.48 -7.60 0.99
CA PRO A 73 14.50 -6.83 1.74
C PRO A 73 14.96 -6.64 3.18
N ARG A 74 14.70 -5.45 3.74
CA ARG A 74 15.16 -5.06 5.08
C ARG A 74 14.01 -4.66 6.00
N LEU A 75 13.12 -3.82 5.50
CA LEU A 75 12.04 -3.21 6.28
C LEU A 75 10.78 -3.12 5.43
N ALA A 76 9.63 -3.46 6.01
CA ALA A 76 8.33 -3.10 5.45
C ALA A 76 7.73 -1.93 6.22
N ARG A 77 7.22 -0.96 5.49
CA ARG A 77 6.24 0.03 5.97
C ARG A 77 4.88 -0.37 5.44
N ILE A 78 3.91 -0.45 6.34
CA ILE A 78 2.60 -1.01 6.03
C ILE A 78 1.54 -0.04 6.53
N LEU A 79 0.53 0.19 5.71
CA LEU A 79 -0.68 0.93 6.06
C LEU A 79 -1.88 0.00 5.83
N THR A 80 -2.75 -0.14 6.84
CA THR A 80 -3.94 -0.98 6.77
C THR A 80 -5.17 -0.23 7.24
N LEU A 81 -6.30 -0.49 6.59
CA LEU A 81 -7.63 -0.01 6.99
C LEU A 81 -8.63 -1.13 6.72
N SER A 82 -9.63 -1.28 7.58
CA SER A 82 -10.61 -2.37 7.47
C SER A 82 -12.02 -1.93 7.77
N ASP A 83 -12.95 -2.79 7.35
CA ASP A 83 -14.34 -2.84 7.76
C ASP A 83 -14.71 -4.28 8.19
N ASP A 84 -14.87 -4.60 9.49
CA ASP A 84 -14.82 -3.69 10.65
C ASP A 84 -13.40 -3.60 11.24
N THR A 85 -12.90 -4.70 11.81
CA THR A 85 -11.67 -4.70 12.62
C THR A 85 -10.62 -5.59 12.00
N HIS A 86 -9.33 -5.29 12.24
CA HIS A 86 -8.26 -6.14 11.71
C HIS A 86 -7.09 -6.36 12.67
N THR A 87 -6.32 -7.39 12.40
CA THR A 87 -4.96 -7.61 12.93
C THR A 87 -4.02 -7.88 11.77
N LEU A 88 -2.94 -7.09 11.68
CA LEU A 88 -1.86 -7.23 10.72
C LEU A 88 -0.73 -8.07 11.31
N PHE A 89 -0.25 -9.03 10.51
CA PHE A 89 0.84 -9.92 10.82
C PHE A 89 1.93 -9.82 9.76
N VAL A 90 3.18 -9.86 10.20
CA VAL A 90 4.37 -10.02 9.34
C VAL A 90 5.16 -11.21 9.85
N ASN A 91 5.40 -12.20 8.98
CA ASN A 91 6.09 -13.44 9.30
C ASN A 91 5.51 -14.15 10.55
N GLY A 92 4.17 -14.15 10.68
CA GLY A 92 3.45 -14.76 11.78
C GLY A 92 3.37 -13.93 13.06
N ARG A 93 4.08 -12.79 13.15
CA ARG A 93 4.03 -11.89 14.32
C ARG A 93 3.03 -10.77 14.10
N ALA A 94 2.14 -10.54 15.07
CA ALA A 94 1.24 -9.39 15.05
C ALA A 94 2.04 -8.08 15.21
N VAL A 95 1.79 -7.11 14.34
CA VAL A 95 2.49 -5.81 14.33
C VAL A 95 1.56 -4.61 14.44
N ALA A 96 0.28 -4.77 14.12
CA ALA A 96 -0.75 -3.75 14.32
C ALA A 96 -2.15 -4.37 14.40
N SER A 97 -3.08 -3.64 14.98
CA SER A 97 -4.51 -3.95 14.99
C SER A 97 -5.30 -2.65 15.06
N GLY A 98 -6.44 -2.57 14.39
CA GLY A 98 -7.22 -1.35 14.35
C GLY A 98 -8.73 -1.58 14.25
N PRO A 99 -9.52 -0.60 14.71
CA PRO A 99 -10.96 -0.59 14.54
C PRO A 99 -11.34 -0.15 13.11
N PHE A 100 -12.65 -0.14 12.84
CA PHE A 100 -13.23 0.36 11.59
C PHE A 100 -12.82 1.80 11.32
N ALA A 101 -12.59 2.12 10.05
CA ALA A 101 -12.34 3.47 9.54
C ALA A 101 -11.15 4.22 10.19
N SER A 102 -10.27 3.53 10.94
CA SER A 102 -9.06 4.09 11.53
C SER A 102 -7.80 3.45 10.94
N PRO A 103 -7.10 4.13 10.01
CA PRO A 103 -5.88 3.61 9.41
C PRO A 103 -4.82 3.29 10.45
N GLN A 104 -4.20 2.13 10.33
CA GLN A 104 -3.07 1.70 11.17
C GLN A 104 -1.80 1.68 10.34
N SER A 105 -0.70 2.16 10.91
CA SER A 105 0.62 2.07 10.31
C SER A 105 1.53 1.16 11.14
N ALA A 106 2.37 0.39 10.46
CA ALA A 106 3.35 -0.48 11.11
C ALA A 106 4.66 -0.49 10.35
N CYS A 107 5.75 -0.69 11.09
CA CYS A 107 7.06 -1.02 10.54
C CYS A 107 7.48 -2.41 11.02
N ALA A 108 7.99 -3.24 10.12
CA ALA A 108 8.44 -4.59 10.45
C ALA A 108 9.76 -4.93 9.74
N ALA A 109 10.71 -5.50 10.47
CA ALA A 109 11.92 -6.06 9.87
C ALA A 109 11.56 -7.27 9.00
N LEU A 110 12.25 -7.42 7.88
CA LEU A 110 12.02 -8.48 6.90
C LEU A 110 13.16 -9.50 6.91
N HIS A 111 12.83 -10.75 6.63
CA HIS A 111 13.82 -11.79 6.36
C HIS A 111 14.40 -11.62 4.94
N PRO A 112 15.68 -11.95 4.71
CA PRO A 112 16.33 -11.77 3.42
C PRO A 112 15.70 -12.53 2.24
N CYS A 113 15.15 -13.73 2.46
CA CYS A 113 14.78 -14.63 1.36
C CYS A 113 13.27 -14.72 1.09
N GLY A 114 12.42 -14.42 2.08
CA GLY A 114 10.98 -14.58 1.92
C GLY A 114 10.21 -14.05 3.11
N ASN A 115 9.12 -13.36 2.83
CA ASN A 115 8.27 -12.73 3.83
C ASN A 115 6.80 -13.00 3.56
N VAL A 116 6.01 -13.05 4.63
CA VAL A 116 4.56 -13.20 4.53
C VAL A 116 3.90 -12.05 5.27
N PHE A 117 3.06 -11.32 4.54
CA PHE A 117 2.13 -10.36 5.10
C PHE A 117 0.77 -11.03 5.22
N ALA A 118 0.14 -10.97 6.38
CA ALA A 118 -1.20 -11.48 6.57
C ALA A 118 -2.06 -10.48 7.34
N VAL A 119 -3.34 -10.40 6.98
CA VAL A 119 -4.30 -9.57 7.70
C VAL A 119 -5.52 -10.41 7.99
N ARG A 120 -5.86 -10.53 9.26
CA ARG A 120 -7.14 -11.11 9.69
C ARG A 120 -8.12 -9.96 9.87
N VAL A 121 -9.21 -9.97 9.10
CA VAL A 121 -10.29 -8.99 9.21
C VAL A 121 -11.53 -9.69 9.78
N LYS A 122 -12.22 -9.02 10.69
CA LYS A 122 -13.50 -9.45 11.27
C LYS A 122 -14.56 -8.39 10.96
N ASN A 123 -15.60 -8.78 10.23
CA ASN A 123 -16.87 -8.05 10.12
C ASN A 123 -17.83 -8.62 11.17
N SER A 124 -18.29 -7.78 12.10
CA SER A 124 -19.15 -8.15 13.22
C SER A 124 -20.62 -7.81 12.98
N GLY A 125 -20.92 -6.82 12.15
CA GLY A 125 -22.29 -6.31 11.95
C GLY A 125 -23.11 -7.05 10.89
N GLY A 126 -22.45 -7.71 9.93
CA GLY A 126 -23.09 -8.08 8.67
C GLY A 126 -23.36 -6.84 7.83
N GLY A 127 -23.04 -6.87 6.54
CA GLY A 127 -23.03 -5.68 5.68
C GLY A 127 -21.72 -5.53 4.91
N PRO A 128 -21.35 -4.32 4.49
CA PRO A 128 -20.06 -4.06 3.84
C PRO A 128 -18.89 -4.65 4.64
N ALA A 129 -17.88 -5.12 3.92
CA ALA A 129 -16.66 -5.63 4.50
C ALA A 129 -15.50 -5.34 3.57
N GLY A 130 -14.33 -5.12 4.12
CA GLY A 130 -13.19 -4.83 3.29
C GLY A 130 -11.88 -4.74 4.03
N LEU A 131 -10.81 -4.98 3.28
CA LEU A 131 -9.45 -4.65 3.62
C LEU A 131 -8.91 -3.68 2.57
N LEU A 132 -8.28 -2.61 3.04
CA LEU A 132 -7.44 -1.74 2.23
C LEU A 132 -6.02 -1.80 2.80
N ALA A 133 -5.03 -2.07 1.95
CA ALA A 133 -3.65 -2.19 2.39
C ALA A 133 -2.67 -1.58 1.39
N ALA A 134 -1.62 -0.94 1.91
CA ALA A 134 -0.45 -0.52 1.15
C ALA A 134 0.80 -1.06 1.86
N ILE A 135 1.72 -1.65 1.09
CA ILE A 135 2.96 -2.22 1.62
C ILE A 135 4.11 -1.67 0.79
N GLN A 136 5.04 -0.97 1.44
CA GLN A 136 6.31 -0.56 0.86
C GLN A 136 7.42 -1.40 1.47
N VAL A 137 8.25 -2.03 0.62
CA VAL A 137 9.42 -2.80 1.00
C VAL A 137 10.67 -1.99 0.69
N ALA A 138 11.45 -1.68 1.71
CA ALA A 138 12.79 -1.09 1.58
C ALA A 138 13.86 -2.19 1.60
N TYR A 139 14.86 -2.04 0.75
CA TYR A 139 15.96 -2.99 0.58
C TYR A 139 17.25 -2.49 1.25
N THR A 140 18.25 -3.37 1.36
CA THR A 140 19.56 -3.04 1.97
C THR A 140 20.38 -2.05 1.13
N ASP A 141 20.08 -1.89 -0.15
CA ASP A 141 20.75 -0.96 -1.06
C ASP A 141 20.13 0.46 -1.07
N GLY A 142 19.19 0.73 -0.16
CA GLY A 142 18.49 2.02 -0.03
C GLY A 142 17.33 2.22 -1.00
N THR A 143 17.10 1.31 -1.94
CA THR A 143 15.92 1.37 -2.82
C THR A 143 14.66 0.83 -2.13
N ALA A 144 13.49 1.09 -2.72
CA ALA A 144 12.23 0.52 -2.23
C ALA A 144 11.25 0.18 -3.36
N SER A 145 10.30 -0.71 -3.08
CA SER A 145 9.18 -1.06 -3.97
C SER A 145 7.86 -0.95 -3.22
N LEU A 146 6.84 -0.42 -3.89
CA LEU A 146 5.46 -0.55 -3.43
C LEU A 146 4.89 -1.86 -3.99
N LEU A 147 4.29 -2.67 -3.13
CA LEU A 147 3.60 -3.86 -3.57
C LEU A 147 2.23 -3.44 -4.14
N ALA A 148 2.02 -3.63 -5.44
CA ALA A 148 0.74 -3.36 -6.09
C ALA A 148 -0.35 -4.29 -5.55
N PRO A 149 -1.62 -3.86 -5.40
CA PRO A 149 -2.71 -4.79 -5.15
C PRO A 149 -2.70 -5.83 -6.29
N GLU A 150 -2.61 -7.11 -5.94
CA GLU A 150 -2.90 -8.18 -6.89
C GLU A 150 -4.37 -8.53 -6.71
N GLU A 151 -5.10 -8.59 -7.83
CA GLU A 151 -6.51 -8.98 -7.88
C GLU A 151 -6.74 -10.41 -7.42
#